data_AF-A0A937M807-F1
#
_entry.id   AF-A0A937M807-F1
#
_cell.length_a   1.000
_cell.length_b   1.000
_cell.length_c   1.000
_cell.angle_alpha   90.00
_cell.angle_beta   90.00
_cell.angle_gamma   90.00
#
_symmetry.space_group_name_H-M   'P 1'
#
loop_
_entity.id
_entity.type
_entity.pdbx_description
1 polymer ?
#
loop_
_entity_poly.entity_id
_entity_poly.type
_entity_poly.pdbx_seq_one_letter_code
_entity_poly.pdbx_strand_id
1 'polypeptide(L)' 'YCGEGIEVLLNPEDVGGEYVEDCQVCCRPIEFRLRESAGGWLEAEVRSDSD' A
#
# COMPACT_ATOMS: atom_id res chain seq x y z
N TYR A 1 -9.93 -6.26 7.84
CA TYR A 1 -9.48 -6.75 6.52
C TYR A 1 -10.10 -8.10 6.23
N CYS A 2 -10.47 -8.39 4.98
CA CYS A 2 -11.18 -9.63 4.60
C CYS A 2 -10.27 -10.87 4.43
N GLY A 3 -8.95 -10.69 4.37
CA GLY A 3 -8.01 -11.80 4.19
C GLY A 3 -7.90 -12.31 2.74
N GLU A 4 -8.58 -11.66 1.80
CA GLU A 4 -8.46 -11.93 0.37
C GLU A 4 -7.12 -11.38 -0.16
N GLY A 5 -6.52 -12.09 -1.10
CA GLY A 5 -5.38 -11.58 -1.85
C GLY A 5 -5.83 -10.54 -2.87
N ILE A 6 -5.17 -9.38 -2.88
CA ILE A 6 -5.38 -8.32 -3.86
C ILE A 6 -4.08 -8.02 -4.59
N GLU A 7 -4.18 -7.53 -5.81
CA GLU A 7 -3.04 -7.03 -6.59
C GLU A 7 -3.11 -5.50 -6.65
N VAL A 8 -1.99 -4.84 -6.38
CA VAL A 8 -1.88 -3.39 -6.38
C VAL A 8 -0.71 -2.98 -7.27
N LEU A 9 -0.92 -1.97 -8.12
CA LEU A 9 0.12 -1.40 -8.97
C LEU A 9 0.79 -0.25 -8.24
N LEU A 10 2.12 -0.33 -8.08
CA LEU A 10 2.91 0.71 -7.43
C LEU A 10 3.66 1.52 -8.48
N ASN A 11 3.63 2.85 -8.37
CA ASN A 11 4.44 3.73 -9.22
C ASN A 11 5.68 4.18 -8.43
N PRO A 12 6.91 3.94 -8.95
CA PRO A 12 8.13 4.46 -8.34
C PRO A 12 8.18 5.99 -8.19
N GLU A 13 7.42 6.74 -9.01
CA GLU A 13 7.34 8.19 -8.87
C GLU A 13 6.68 8.64 -7.56
N ASP A 14 5.89 7.76 -6.93
CA ASP A 14 5.18 8.01 -5.67
C ASP A 14 6.03 7.64 -4.44
N VAL A 15 7.31 7.28 -4.62
CA VAL A 15 8.25 7.00 -3.51
C VAL A 15 8.35 8.21 -2.58
N GLY A 16 8.24 7.95 -1.27
CA GLY A 16 8.21 8.99 -0.24
C GLY A 16 6.82 9.54 0.03
N GLY A 17 5.83 9.19 -0.79
CA GLY A 17 4.42 9.49 -0.58
C GLY A 17 3.72 8.47 0.32
N GLU A 18 2.57 8.91 0.84
CA GLU A 18 1.57 8.08 1.53
C GLU A 18 0.24 8.28 0.80
N TYR A 19 -0.46 7.19 0.49
CA TYR A 19 -1.77 7.24 -0.14
C TYR A 19 -2.68 6.14 0.40
N VAL A 20 -3.99 6.33 0.23
CA VAL A 20 -5.01 5.39 0.70
C VAL A 20 -5.73 4.80 -0.50
N GLU A 21 -5.83 3.47 -0.53
CA GLU A 21 -6.69 2.74 -1.46
C GLU A 21 -7.64 1.83 -0.67
N ASP A 22 -8.85 1.65 -1.17
CA ASP A 22 -9.80 0.74 -0.56
C ASP A 22 -9.53 -0.72 -0.98
N CYS A 23 -9.71 -1.64 -0.05
CA CYS A 23 -9.74 -3.06 -0.37
C CYS A 23 -10.82 -3.35 -1.42
N GLN A 24 -10.43 -3.90 -2.57
CA GLN A 24 -11.34 -4.20 -3.69
C GLN A 24 -12.46 -5.19 -3.35
N VAL A 25 -12.38 -5.89 -2.21
CA VAL A 25 -13.39 -6.86 -1.76
C VAL A 25 -14.27 -6.33 -0.64
N CYS A 26 -13.68 -5.71 0.39
CA CYS A 26 -14.42 -5.30 1.59
C CYS A 26 -14.55 -3.78 1.77
N CYS A 27 -14.07 -2.99 0.80
CA CYS A 27 -14.14 -1.53 0.79
C CYS A 27 -13.62 -0.88 2.07
N ARG A 28 -12.63 -1.50 2.72
CA ARG A 28 -11.95 -0.93 3.90
C ARG A 28 -10.69 -0.21 3.44
N PRO A 29 -10.39 0.96 4.01
CA PRO A 29 -9.22 1.74 3.62
C PRO A 29 -7.94 0.99 3.96
N ILE A 30 -6.96 1.06 3.06
CA ILE A 30 -5.62 0.52 3.21
C ILE A 30 -4.65 1.66 2.97
N GLU A 31 -3.83 1.96 3.97
CA GLU A 31 -2.77 2.97 3.84
C GLU A 31 -1.52 2.32 3.24
N PHE A 32 -1.03 2.90 2.15
CA PHE A 32 0.19 2.49 1.48
C PHE A 32 1.25 3.56 1.66
N ARG A 33 2.45 3.14 2.05
CA ARG A 33 3.63 3.99 2.09
C ARG A 33 4.74 3.39 1.26
N LEU A 34 5.19 4.13 0.26
CA LEU A 34 6.25 3.69 -0.65
C LEU A 34 7.60 4.20 -0.21
N ARG A 35 8.58 3.31 -0.23
CA ARG A 35 9.98 3.60 0.07
C ARG A 35 10.87 2.93 -0.95
N GLU A 36 11.99 3.58 -1.24
CA GLU A 36 13.08 2.94 -1.95
C GLU A 36 14.10 2.46 -0.92
N SER A 37 14.47 1.18 -0.99
CA SER A 37 15.49 0.60 -0.13
C SER A 37 16.89 1.00 -0.59
N ALA A 38 17.89 0.83 0.28
CA ALA A 38 19.28 1.15 -0.06
C ALA A 38 19.84 0.33 -1.25
N GLY A 39 19.16 -0.75 -1.66
CA GLY A 39 19.51 -1.57 -2.82
C GLY A 39 18.80 -1.17 -4.12
N GLY A 40 17.99 -0.09 -4.12
CA GLY A 40 17.17 0.31 -5.26
C GLY A 40 15.91 -0.52 -5.45
N TRP A 41 15.47 -1.25 -4.41
CA TRP A 41 14.22 -1.99 -4.44
C TRP A 41 13.06 -1.10 -3.98
N LEU A 42 11.93 -1.20 -4.68
CA LEU A 42 10.69 -0.58 -4.24
C LEU A 42 10.06 -1.42 -3.13
N GLU A 43 9.82 -0.80 -1.98
CA GLU A 43 9.16 -1.39 -0.83
C GLU A 43 7.85 -0.66 -0.54
N ALA A 44 6.79 -1.42 -0.28
CA ALA A 44 5.51 -0.89 0.18
C ALA A 44 5.23 -1.36 1.61
N GLU A 45 5.04 -0.41 2.51
CA GLU A 45 4.52 -0.65 3.85
C GLU A 45 3.01 -0.47 3.82
N VAL A 46 2.28 -1.48 4.29
CA VAL A 46 0.82 -1.48 4.30
C VAL A 46 0.34 -1.33 5.72
N ARG A 47 -0.53 -0.35 5.96
CA ARG A 47 -1.12 -0.05 7.25
C ARG A 47 -2.63 -0.05 7.18
N SER A 48 -3.19 -0.21 8.37
CA SER A 48 -4.57 -0.57 8.57
C SER A 48 -5.18 0.44 9.53
N ASP A 49 -6.11 1.26 9.06
CA ASP A 49 -6.83 2.19 9.94
C ASP A 49 -7.62 1.35 10.95
N SER A 50 -7.21 1.46 12.21
CA SER A 50 -7.62 0.55 13.27
C SER A 50 -8.82 1.16 14.00
N ASP A 51 -9.99 1.11 13.37
CA ASP A 51 -11.29 1.39 14.00
C ASP A 51 -12.15 0.11 14.10
#